data_AF-A0AB40BNV9-F1
#
_entry.id   AF-A0AB40BNV9-F1
#
_cell.length_a   1.000
_cell.length_b   1.000
_cell.length_c   1.000
_cell.angle_alpha   90.00
_cell.angle_beta   90.00
_cell.angle_gamma   90.00
#
_symmetry.space_group_name_H-M   'P 1'
#
loop_
_entity.id
_entity.type
_entity.pdbx_description
1 polymer ?
#
loop_
_entity_poly.entity_id
_entity_poly.type
_entity_poly.pdbx_seq_one_letter_code
_entity_poly.pdbx_strand_id
1 'polypeptide(L)'
;MNRAAVIQEGDVAIDGSIARPWSLCTVEEVEDLKTLICIVPLWTSTIFISVCIATQVSLSILQALNMDRSLGAHFSVPVGSFSVTASIATCLTLFILDRAIYPLCHRLTSYTPTSLQCVGIGQVFNIAAMAASALVEQRRSIIVHEHQAESQPNWIAPMSAFWLVLPYVFTGVGEAFHYPGQIAFYYQEFPESLKSTATGIIAVILSIGYYASTGLVAVVRQTTSWLPDNLNSSRLENVYWLLTVMTSINFAYYILCAKLHKYKRDKNVVVAANSE
;
A
#
# COMPACT_ATOMS: atom_id res chain seq x y z
N MET A 1 10.42 -28.14 -5.89
CA MET A 1 11.58 -27.35 -5.40
C MET A 1 12.70 -28.21 -4.80
N ASN A 2 12.42 -29.32 -4.09
CA ASN A 2 13.46 -30.13 -3.43
C ASN A 2 14.54 -30.74 -4.37
N ARG A 3 14.32 -30.75 -5.69
CA ARG A 3 15.33 -31.23 -6.67
C ARG A 3 16.57 -30.34 -6.75
N ALA A 4 16.50 -29.08 -6.28
CA ALA A 4 17.63 -28.15 -6.30
C ALA A 4 18.70 -28.44 -5.22
N ALA A 5 18.36 -29.25 -4.22
CA ALA A 5 19.30 -29.69 -3.17
C ALA A 5 19.84 -31.12 -3.40
N VAL A 6 19.57 -31.71 -4.57
CA VAL A 6 20.04 -33.05 -4.92
C VAL A 6 21.42 -32.94 -5.55
N ILE A 7 22.43 -33.50 -4.89
CA ILE A 7 23.81 -33.56 -5.37
C ILE A 7 23.86 -34.39 -6.66
N GLN A 8 24.32 -33.79 -7.76
CA GLN A 8 24.58 -34.50 -9.01
C GLN A 8 26.08 -34.78 -9.18
N GLU A 9 26.44 -35.76 -10.02
CA GLU A 9 27.83 -36.11 -10.30
C GLU A 9 28.59 -34.88 -10.85
N GLY A 10 29.63 -34.45 -10.14
CA GLY A 10 30.47 -33.30 -10.51
C GLY A 10 30.20 -31.99 -9.75
N ASP A 11 29.20 -31.95 -8.85
CA ASP A 11 28.94 -30.77 -8.01
C ASP A 11 29.85 -30.68 -6.77
N VAL A 12 30.49 -31.79 -6.39
CA VAL A 12 31.42 -31.90 -5.26
C VAL A 12 32.78 -32.36 -5.78
N ALA A 13 33.84 -31.64 -5.43
CA ALA A 13 35.20 -32.01 -5.76
C ALA A 13 35.67 -33.20 -4.91
N ILE A 14 36.78 -33.84 -5.31
CA ILE A 14 37.32 -35.06 -4.68
C ILE A 14 37.72 -34.82 -3.20
N ASP A 15 37.96 -33.56 -2.82
CA ASP A 15 38.27 -33.11 -1.47
C ASP A 15 37.02 -32.80 -0.61
N GLY A 16 35.82 -32.97 -1.14
CA GLY A 16 34.56 -32.66 -0.48
C GLY A 16 34.12 -31.19 -0.58
N SER A 17 34.87 -30.34 -1.29
CA SER A 17 34.48 -28.93 -1.50
C SER A 17 33.42 -28.79 -2.61
N ILE A 18 32.57 -27.76 -2.52
CA ILE A 18 31.51 -27.49 -3.51
C ILE A 18 32.18 -26.96 -4.79
N ALA A 19 32.23 -27.79 -5.83
CA ALA A 19 32.86 -27.46 -7.10
C ALA A 19 32.03 -26.47 -7.93
N ARG A 20 30.70 -26.45 -7.71
CA ARG A 20 29.76 -25.57 -8.41
C ARG A 20 28.78 -24.89 -7.44
N PRO A 21 29.19 -23.80 -6.78
CA PRO A 21 28.34 -23.10 -5.82
C PRO A 21 27.07 -22.48 -6.43
N TRP A 22 26.98 -22.38 -7.77
CA TRP A 22 25.81 -21.86 -8.48
C TRP A 22 24.79 -22.92 -8.89
N SER A 23 25.14 -24.22 -8.87
CA SER A 23 24.21 -25.33 -9.21
C SER A 23 23.75 -26.12 -7.99
N LEU A 24 24.48 -26.03 -6.87
CA LEU A 24 24.21 -26.78 -5.65
C LEU A 24 23.67 -25.85 -4.57
N CYS A 25 22.36 -25.91 -4.30
CA CYS A 25 21.74 -25.20 -3.18
C CYS A 25 21.68 -26.11 -1.96
N THR A 26 21.91 -25.55 -0.77
CA THR A 26 21.66 -26.28 0.48
C THR A 26 20.16 -26.46 0.68
N VAL A 27 19.77 -27.47 1.48
CA VAL A 27 18.36 -27.67 1.85
C VAL A 27 17.81 -26.41 2.56
N GLU A 28 18.64 -25.75 3.36
CA GLU A 28 18.31 -24.50 4.06
C GLU A 28 17.99 -23.36 3.07
N GLU A 29 18.82 -23.14 2.05
CA GLU A 29 18.55 -22.15 1.00
C GLU A 29 17.25 -22.42 0.23
N VAL A 30 16.92 -23.70 0.02
CA VAL A 30 15.67 -24.10 -0.64
C VAL A 30 14.45 -23.84 0.26
N GLU A 31 14.55 -24.08 1.57
CA GLU A 31 13.48 -23.76 2.53
C GLU A 31 13.31 -22.25 2.73
N ASP A 32 14.39 -21.49 2.77
CA ASP A 32 14.39 -20.03 2.79
C ASP A 32 13.65 -19.46 1.57
N LEU A 33 13.97 -19.96 0.37
CA LEU A 33 13.27 -19.56 -0.85
C LEU A 33 11.79 -19.94 -0.85
N LYS A 34 11.42 -21.12 -0.32
CA LYS A 34 10.00 -21.51 -0.18
C LYS A 34 9.25 -20.56 0.74
N THR A 35 9.89 -20.13 1.82
CA THR A 35 9.32 -19.17 2.76
C THR A 35 9.05 -17.84 2.06
N LEU A 36 10.03 -17.32 1.31
CA LEU A 36 9.84 -16.09 0.50
C LEU A 36 8.72 -16.22 -0.52
N ILE A 37 8.68 -17.32 -1.28
CA ILE A 37 7.61 -17.58 -2.26
C ILE A 37 6.24 -17.59 -1.58
N CYS A 38 6.16 -18.04 -0.33
CA CYS A 38 4.91 -18.02 0.42
C CYS A 38 4.46 -16.60 0.83
N ILE A 39 5.38 -15.63 0.88
CA ILE A 39 5.10 -14.24 1.22
C ILE A 39 4.73 -13.41 -0.03
N VAL A 40 5.16 -13.83 -1.23
CA VAL A 40 4.88 -13.15 -2.51
C VAL A 40 3.41 -12.74 -2.69
N PRO A 41 2.39 -13.57 -2.37
CA PRO A 41 0.99 -13.14 -2.48
C PRO A 41 0.66 -11.91 -1.62
N LEU A 42 1.26 -11.77 -0.44
CA LEU A 42 1.10 -10.58 0.40
C LEU A 42 1.83 -9.36 -0.18
N TRP A 43 2.98 -9.55 -0.83
CA TRP A 43 3.68 -8.48 -1.54
C TRP A 43 2.86 -7.95 -2.70
N THR A 44 2.23 -8.82 -3.48
CA THR A 44 1.37 -8.40 -4.60
C THR A 44 0.22 -7.53 -4.13
N SER A 45 -0.37 -7.82 -2.96
CA SER A 45 -1.39 -6.97 -2.34
C SER A 45 -0.86 -5.57 -2.01
N THR A 46 0.38 -5.46 -1.53
CA THR A 46 0.98 -4.15 -1.26
C THR A 46 1.17 -3.36 -2.57
N ILE A 47 1.63 -4.01 -3.65
CA ILE A 47 1.81 -3.35 -4.96
C ILE A 47 0.50 -2.67 -5.40
N PHE A 48 -0.64 -3.38 -5.31
CA PHE A 48 -1.95 -2.81 -5.67
C PHE A 48 -2.33 -1.59 -4.82
N ILE A 49 -2.03 -1.62 -3.53
CA ILE A 49 -2.26 -0.45 -2.67
C ILE A 49 -1.37 0.71 -3.07
N SER A 50 -0.09 0.46 -3.34
CA SER A 50 0.85 1.48 -3.81
C SER A 50 0.41 2.11 -5.13
N VAL A 51 -0.14 1.33 -6.06
CA VAL A 51 -0.76 1.85 -7.29
C VAL A 51 -1.88 2.84 -6.96
N CYS A 52 -2.77 2.48 -6.03
CA CYS A 52 -3.91 3.32 -5.68
C CYS A 52 -3.48 4.60 -4.96
N ILE A 53 -2.53 4.53 -4.02
CA ILE A 53 -1.97 5.70 -3.32
C ILE A 53 -1.27 6.63 -4.31
N ALA A 54 -0.40 6.11 -5.18
CA ALA A 54 0.30 6.93 -6.17
C ALA A 54 -0.66 7.62 -7.15
N THR A 55 -1.72 6.91 -7.55
CA THR A 55 -2.80 7.49 -8.37
C THR A 55 -3.53 8.58 -7.60
N GLN A 56 -3.88 8.35 -6.32
CA GLN A 56 -4.54 9.34 -5.47
C GLN A 56 -3.70 10.62 -5.37
N VAL A 57 -2.40 10.51 -5.08
CA VAL A 57 -1.50 11.68 -4.96
C VAL A 57 -1.49 12.49 -6.25
N SER A 58 -1.34 11.82 -7.40
CA SER A 58 -1.29 12.46 -8.71
C SER A 58 -2.61 13.17 -9.06
N LEU A 59 -3.75 12.51 -8.83
CA LEU A 59 -5.07 13.06 -9.12
C LEU A 59 -5.46 14.20 -8.17
N SER A 60 -5.07 14.11 -6.90
CA SER A 60 -5.37 15.13 -5.89
C SER A 60 -4.64 16.45 -6.19
N ILE A 61 -3.46 16.38 -6.81
CA ILE A 61 -2.75 17.56 -7.32
C ILE A 61 -3.59 18.25 -8.40
N LEU A 62 -4.09 17.49 -9.37
CA LEU A 62 -4.97 18.05 -10.41
C LEU A 62 -6.24 18.65 -9.81
N GLN A 63 -6.85 17.94 -8.87
CA GLN A 63 -8.03 18.38 -8.15
C GLN A 63 -7.79 19.72 -7.45
N ALA A 64 -6.72 19.85 -6.67
CA ALA A 64 -6.45 21.07 -5.91
C ALA A 64 -6.06 22.27 -6.80
N LEU A 65 -5.58 22.05 -8.03
CA LEU A 65 -5.37 23.14 -9.01
C LEU A 65 -6.67 23.86 -9.36
N ASN A 66 -7.81 23.15 -9.31
CA ASN A 66 -9.14 23.66 -9.67
C ASN A 66 -10.01 23.93 -8.44
N MET A 67 -9.40 24.10 -7.27
CA MET A 67 -10.08 24.41 -6.00
C MET A 67 -9.52 25.70 -5.39
N ASP A 68 -10.28 26.34 -4.52
CA ASP A 68 -9.83 27.50 -3.78
C ASP A 68 -8.81 27.11 -2.71
N ARG A 69 -7.56 27.49 -2.92
CA ARG A 69 -6.42 27.22 -2.03
C ARG A 69 -6.09 28.40 -1.11
N SER A 70 -6.90 29.46 -1.11
CA SER A 70 -6.65 30.64 -0.30
C SER A 70 -6.74 30.31 1.20
N LEU A 71 -5.79 30.85 1.96
CA LEU A 71 -5.77 30.84 3.41
C LEU A 71 -5.65 32.30 3.85
N GLY A 72 -6.80 32.92 4.12
CA GLY A 72 -6.90 34.36 4.30
C GLY A 72 -6.75 35.12 2.98
N ALA A 73 -6.48 36.43 3.07
CA ALA A 73 -6.52 37.33 1.91
C ALA A 73 -5.27 37.30 1.01
N HIS A 74 -4.13 36.80 1.51
CA HIS A 74 -2.82 37.00 0.86
C HIS A 74 -2.01 35.73 0.62
N PHE A 75 -2.45 34.59 1.14
CA PHE A 75 -1.70 33.35 1.03
C PHE A 75 -2.51 32.29 0.29
N SER A 76 -1.88 31.60 -0.65
CA SER A 76 -2.44 30.46 -1.37
C SER A 76 -1.56 29.26 -1.12
N VAL A 77 -2.13 28.21 -0.52
CA VAL A 77 -1.40 26.99 -0.17
C VAL A 77 -0.92 26.30 -1.44
N PRO A 78 0.38 25.99 -1.60
CA PRO A 78 0.87 25.27 -2.77
C PRO A 78 0.20 23.91 -2.94
N VAL A 79 -0.19 23.56 -4.17
CA VAL A 79 -0.92 22.31 -4.48
C VAL A 79 -0.19 21.06 -3.97
N GLY A 80 1.12 20.99 -4.18
CA GLY A 80 1.92 19.84 -3.73
C GLY A 80 2.03 19.70 -2.21
N SER A 81 1.71 20.74 -1.43
CA SER A 81 1.83 20.68 0.02
C SER A 81 0.68 19.94 0.71
N PHE A 82 -0.44 19.68 0.00
CA PHE A 82 -1.55 18.92 0.57
C PHE A 82 -1.17 17.46 0.90
N SER A 83 -0.20 16.87 0.21
CA SER A 83 0.28 15.52 0.55
C SER A 83 1.03 15.46 1.88
N VAL A 84 1.60 16.59 2.34
CA VAL A 84 2.29 16.68 3.64
C VAL A 84 1.32 16.41 4.80
N THR A 85 0.03 16.67 4.61
CA THR A 85 -1.01 16.30 5.58
C THR A 85 -0.98 14.81 5.91
N ALA A 86 -0.73 13.94 4.92
CA ALA A 86 -0.60 12.50 5.19
C ALA A 86 0.60 12.22 6.09
N SER A 87 1.78 12.79 5.79
CA SER A 87 2.98 12.61 6.62
C SER A 87 2.78 13.10 8.06
N ILE A 88 2.13 14.24 8.26
CA ILE A 88 1.81 14.76 9.60
C ILE A 88 0.85 13.80 10.31
N ALA A 89 -0.21 13.35 9.62
CA ALA A 89 -1.17 12.41 10.19
C ALA A 89 -0.52 11.07 10.55
N THR A 90 0.43 10.58 9.74
CA THR A 90 1.22 9.38 10.03
C THR A 90 2.03 9.56 11.32
N CYS A 91 2.80 10.64 11.42
CA CYS A 91 3.60 10.93 12.62
C CYS A 91 2.74 11.03 13.89
N LEU A 92 1.62 11.76 13.82
CA LEU A 92 0.68 11.89 14.94
C LEU A 92 0.05 10.55 15.32
N THR A 93 -0.33 9.75 14.32
CA THR A 93 -0.93 8.43 14.56
C THR A 93 0.07 7.48 15.19
N LEU A 94 1.32 7.45 14.72
CA LEU A 94 2.39 6.66 15.34
C LEU A 94 2.62 7.07 16.79
N PHE A 95 2.72 8.37 17.06
CA PHE A 95 2.85 8.87 18.44
C PHE A 95 1.68 8.42 19.33
N ILE A 96 0.45 8.51 18.85
CA ILE A 96 -0.74 8.07 19.59
C ILE A 96 -0.73 6.54 19.80
N LEU A 97 -0.33 5.78 18.78
CA LEU A 97 -0.25 4.33 18.85
C LEU A 97 0.74 3.87 19.92
N ASP A 98 1.96 4.41 19.86
CA ASP A 98 3.06 4.02 20.75
C ASP A 98 2.85 4.51 22.19
N ARG A 99 2.31 5.72 22.35
CA ARG A 99 2.21 6.36 23.67
C ARG A 99 0.90 6.03 24.40
N ALA A 100 -0.18 5.82 23.67
CA ALA A 100 -1.51 5.64 24.25
C ALA A 100 -2.11 4.27 23.93
N ILE A 101 -2.27 3.92 22.65
CA ILE A 101 -3.08 2.75 22.25
C ILE A 101 -2.42 1.44 22.67
N TYR A 102 -1.17 1.17 22.28
CA TYR A 102 -0.50 -0.09 22.62
C TYR A 102 -0.32 -0.30 24.14
N PRO A 103 0.11 0.71 24.93
CA PRO A 103 0.16 0.57 26.38
C PRO A 103 -1.22 0.31 27.00
N LEU A 104 -2.28 0.95 26.48
CA LEU A 104 -3.64 0.76 26.98
C LEU A 104 -4.18 -0.63 26.62
N CYS A 105 -3.96 -1.11 25.39
CA CYS A 105 -4.32 -2.47 24.98
C CYS A 105 -3.63 -3.51 25.87
N HIS A 106 -2.34 -3.32 26.17
CA HIS A 106 -1.61 -4.19 27.07
C HIS A 106 -2.21 -4.17 28.50
N ARG A 107 -2.64 -3.01 28.99
CA ARG A 107 -3.23 -2.88 30.34
C ARG A 107 -4.65 -3.43 30.44
N LEU A 108 -5.49 -3.24 29.41
CA LEU A 108 -6.93 -3.55 29.48
C LEU A 108 -7.28 -4.94 28.94
N THR A 109 -6.66 -5.35 27.84
CA THR A 109 -7.07 -6.56 27.09
C THR A 109 -5.97 -7.61 26.96
N SER A 110 -4.74 -7.30 27.41
CA SER A 110 -3.54 -8.15 27.23
C SER A 110 -3.33 -8.61 25.78
N TYR A 111 -3.94 -7.90 24.83
CA TYR A 111 -3.97 -8.26 23.42
C TYR A 111 -3.24 -7.19 22.62
N THR A 112 -2.25 -7.62 21.86
CA THR A 112 -1.53 -6.77 20.91
C THR A 112 -1.93 -7.17 19.48
N PRO A 113 -2.31 -6.21 18.62
CA PRO A 113 -2.58 -6.50 17.22
C PRO A 113 -1.36 -7.16 16.57
N THR A 114 -1.59 -8.24 15.82
CA THR A 114 -0.51 -8.88 15.05
C THR A 114 -0.07 -8.00 13.88
N SER A 115 1.15 -8.19 13.38
CA SER A 115 1.69 -7.43 12.24
C SER A 115 0.78 -7.46 11.01
N LEU A 116 0.18 -8.62 10.69
CA LEU A 116 -0.82 -8.74 9.62
C LEU A 116 -2.13 -7.99 9.93
N GLN A 117 -2.57 -7.94 11.19
CA GLN A 117 -3.75 -7.16 11.54
C GLN A 117 -3.49 -5.65 11.41
N CYS A 118 -2.31 -5.17 11.80
CA CYS A 118 -1.91 -3.78 11.56
C CYS A 118 -1.91 -3.46 10.05
N VAL A 119 -1.33 -4.32 9.21
CA VAL A 119 -1.39 -4.16 7.75
C VAL A 119 -2.83 -4.09 7.26
N GLY A 120 -3.69 -5.01 7.71
CA GLY A 120 -5.12 -5.03 7.38
C GLY A 120 -5.87 -3.76 7.77
N ILE A 121 -5.66 -3.24 9.00
CA ILE A 121 -6.22 -1.96 9.46
C ILE A 121 -5.78 -0.83 8.54
N GLY A 122 -4.49 -0.81 8.18
CA GLY A 122 -3.96 0.17 7.22
C GLY A 122 -4.64 0.12 5.85
N GLN A 123 -5.00 -1.08 5.35
CA GLN A 123 -5.74 -1.21 4.10
C GLN A 123 -7.18 -0.64 4.21
N VAL A 124 -7.85 -0.86 5.34
CA VAL A 124 -9.20 -0.31 5.58
C VAL A 124 -9.20 1.21 5.55
N PHE A 125 -8.21 1.84 6.20
CA PHE A 125 -8.05 3.30 6.14
C PHE A 125 -7.73 3.81 4.73
N ASN A 126 -6.96 3.06 3.94
CA ASN A 126 -6.74 3.40 2.53
C ASN A 126 -8.04 3.34 1.71
N ILE A 127 -8.90 2.33 1.93
CA ILE A 127 -10.23 2.28 1.28
C ILE A 127 -11.06 3.51 1.66
N ALA A 128 -11.07 3.86 2.96
CA ALA A 128 -11.75 5.06 3.45
C ALA A 128 -11.19 6.34 2.83
N ALA A 129 -9.87 6.42 2.63
CA ALA A 129 -9.23 7.54 1.95
C ALA A 129 -9.70 7.69 0.49
N MET A 130 -9.73 6.59 -0.27
CA MET A 130 -10.20 6.62 -1.67
C MET A 130 -11.68 6.99 -1.75
N ALA A 131 -12.51 6.44 -0.85
CA ALA A 131 -13.92 6.78 -0.77
C ALA A 131 -14.13 8.27 -0.40
N ALA A 132 -13.35 8.79 0.55
CA ALA A 132 -13.40 10.20 0.92
C ALA A 132 -12.97 11.10 -0.25
N SER A 133 -11.92 10.74 -0.99
CA SER A 133 -11.52 11.46 -2.21
C SER A 133 -12.63 11.47 -3.26
N ALA A 134 -13.31 10.33 -3.46
CA ALA A 134 -14.45 10.23 -4.38
C ALA A 134 -15.60 11.16 -3.98
N LEU A 135 -15.93 11.21 -2.69
CA LEU A 135 -17.00 12.07 -2.17
C LEU A 135 -16.65 13.56 -2.27
N VAL A 136 -15.41 13.94 -1.96
CA VAL A 136 -14.93 15.32 -2.11
C VAL A 136 -14.99 15.74 -3.58
N GLU A 137 -14.59 14.85 -4.49
CA GLU A 137 -14.64 15.15 -5.92
C GLU A 137 -16.07 15.20 -6.46
N GLN A 138 -16.95 14.31 -6.01
CA GLN A 138 -18.36 14.36 -6.36
C GLN A 138 -18.99 15.71 -5.96
N ARG A 139 -18.64 16.23 -4.77
CA ARG A 139 -19.07 17.56 -4.35
C ARG A 139 -18.53 18.66 -5.26
N ARG A 140 -17.25 18.62 -5.62
CA ARG A 140 -16.64 19.58 -6.55
C ARG A 140 -17.31 19.55 -7.94
N SER A 141 -17.55 18.35 -8.46
CA SER A 141 -18.19 18.12 -9.77
C SER A 141 -19.62 18.70 -9.81
N ILE A 142 -20.41 18.52 -8.75
CA ILE A 142 -21.74 19.15 -8.62
C ILE A 142 -21.64 20.68 -8.71
N ILE A 143 -20.69 21.28 -7.99
CA ILE A 143 -20.49 22.74 -7.99
C ILE A 143 -20.11 23.25 -9.40
N VAL A 144 -19.26 22.52 -10.12
CA VAL A 144 -18.90 22.85 -11.51
C VAL A 144 -20.13 22.83 -12.42
N HIS A 145 -20.97 21.81 -12.30
CA HIS A 145 -22.19 21.67 -13.09
C HIS A 145 -23.19 22.80 -12.78
N GLU A 146 -23.42 23.12 -11.50
CA GLU A 146 -24.33 24.20 -11.09
C GLU A 146 -23.90 25.57 -11.65
N HIS A 147 -22.60 25.80 -11.78
CA HIS A 147 -22.02 27.03 -12.34
C HIS A 147 -21.83 26.97 -13.87
N GLN A 148 -22.24 25.88 -14.53
CA GLN A 148 -22.07 25.64 -15.97
C GLN A 148 -20.61 25.84 -16.43
N ALA A 149 -19.66 25.48 -15.58
CA ALA A 149 -18.24 25.75 -15.78
C ALA A 149 -17.46 24.58 -16.41
N GLU A 150 -18.15 23.52 -16.85
CA GLU A 150 -17.53 22.31 -17.42
C GLU A 150 -16.62 22.62 -18.62
N SER A 151 -17.00 23.60 -19.45
CA SER A 151 -16.24 24.00 -20.64
C SER A 151 -15.07 24.97 -20.34
N GLN A 152 -14.92 25.41 -19.09
CA GLN A 152 -13.94 26.42 -18.70
C GLN A 152 -12.72 25.78 -18.02
N PRO A 153 -11.57 25.62 -18.72
CA PRO A 153 -10.42 24.88 -18.20
C PRO A 153 -9.69 25.56 -17.04
N ASN A 154 -9.83 26.88 -16.90
CA ASN A 154 -9.16 27.66 -15.85
C ASN A 154 -10.13 28.11 -14.74
N TRP A 155 -11.34 27.57 -14.73
CA TRP A 155 -12.32 27.93 -13.71
C TRP A 155 -12.00 27.24 -12.39
N ILE A 156 -11.93 28.03 -11.33
CA ILE A 156 -11.64 27.54 -9.97
C ILE A 156 -12.97 27.34 -9.26
N ALA A 157 -13.20 26.12 -8.77
CA ALA A 157 -14.39 25.84 -7.98
C ALA A 157 -14.36 26.67 -6.69
N PRO A 158 -15.47 27.33 -6.30
CA PRO A 158 -15.61 28.03 -5.03
C PRO A 158 -15.78 27.02 -3.87
N MET A 159 -14.87 26.07 -3.81
CA MET A 159 -14.78 24.99 -2.83
C MET A 159 -13.35 24.96 -2.31
N SER A 160 -13.22 25.01 -0.99
CA SER A 160 -11.92 25.04 -0.34
C SER A 160 -11.12 23.75 -0.58
N ALA A 161 -9.87 23.87 -1.02
CA ALA A 161 -8.96 22.74 -1.19
C ALA A 161 -8.66 22.00 0.14
N PHE A 162 -8.96 22.61 1.30
CA PHE A 162 -8.84 21.97 2.61
C PHE A 162 -9.78 20.77 2.79
N TRP A 163 -10.79 20.57 1.94
CA TRP A 163 -11.55 19.31 1.91
C TRP A 163 -10.67 18.10 1.60
N LEU A 164 -9.53 18.28 0.92
CA LEU A 164 -8.54 17.22 0.65
C LEU A 164 -7.78 16.77 1.91
N VAL A 165 -7.81 17.55 2.98
CA VAL A 165 -7.17 17.18 4.26
C VAL A 165 -7.75 15.87 4.79
N LEU A 166 -9.07 15.67 4.71
CA LEU A 166 -9.72 14.49 5.26
C LEU A 166 -9.27 13.17 4.58
N PRO A 167 -9.30 13.05 3.23
CA PRO A 167 -8.72 11.90 2.54
C PRO A 167 -7.25 11.66 2.91
N TYR A 168 -6.43 12.72 2.96
CA TYR A 168 -5.01 12.57 3.31
C TYR A 168 -4.78 12.17 4.77
N VAL A 169 -5.64 12.59 5.70
CA VAL A 169 -5.61 12.10 7.08
C VAL A 169 -5.87 10.61 7.12
N PHE A 170 -6.89 10.10 6.39
CA PHE A 170 -7.12 8.66 6.30
C PHE A 170 -5.95 7.91 5.67
N THR A 171 -5.34 8.43 4.60
CA THR A 171 -4.12 7.87 4.03
C THR A 171 -3.01 7.81 5.07
N GLY A 172 -2.74 8.90 5.79
CA GLY A 172 -1.68 8.96 6.80
C GLY A 172 -1.90 8.03 8.00
N VAL A 173 -3.14 7.93 8.51
CA VAL A 173 -3.50 6.92 9.52
C VAL A 173 -3.26 5.52 8.98
N GLY A 174 -3.68 5.26 7.73
CA GLY A 174 -3.47 3.98 7.06
C GLY A 174 -1.99 3.59 6.97
N GLU A 175 -1.12 4.53 6.58
CA GLU A 175 0.33 4.34 6.50
C GLU A 175 0.97 4.03 7.86
N ALA A 176 0.50 4.68 8.93
CA ALA A 176 1.00 4.46 10.29
C ALA A 176 0.74 3.03 10.79
N PHE A 177 -0.35 2.39 10.36
CA PHE A 177 -0.60 0.98 10.64
C PHE A 177 0.07 0.05 9.63
N HIS A 178 0.06 0.42 8.33
CA HIS A 178 0.51 -0.45 7.25
C HIS A 178 2.02 -0.68 7.27
N TYR A 179 2.83 0.39 7.19
CA TYR A 179 4.28 0.23 6.97
C TYR A 179 5.00 -0.42 8.16
N PRO A 180 4.78 0.00 9.42
CA PRO A 180 5.40 -0.69 10.54
C PRO A 180 4.94 -2.14 10.66
N GLY A 181 3.65 -2.42 10.44
CA GLY A 181 3.12 -3.78 10.42
C GLY A 181 3.75 -4.65 9.34
N GLN A 182 3.94 -4.10 8.14
CA GLN A 182 4.57 -4.77 7.02
C GLN A 182 6.05 -5.07 7.29
N ILE A 183 6.80 -4.08 7.79
CA ILE A 183 8.20 -4.24 8.18
C ILE A 183 8.33 -5.31 9.26
N ALA A 184 7.54 -5.24 10.33
CA ALA A 184 7.57 -6.21 11.42
C ALA A 184 7.25 -7.63 10.92
N PHE A 185 6.29 -7.78 10.01
CA PHE A 185 5.98 -9.05 9.39
C PHE A 185 7.15 -9.60 8.55
N TYR A 186 7.82 -8.75 7.76
CA TYR A 186 8.98 -9.19 6.98
C TYR A 186 10.15 -9.59 7.86
N TYR A 187 10.44 -8.85 8.93
CA TYR A 187 11.48 -9.25 9.88
C TYR A 187 11.20 -10.58 10.59
N GLN A 188 9.92 -10.95 10.77
CA GLN A 188 9.52 -12.21 11.38
C GLN A 188 9.59 -13.40 10.42
N GLU A 189 9.28 -13.19 9.14
CA GLU A 189 9.20 -14.26 8.14
C GLU A 189 10.45 -14.39 7.27
N PHE A 190 11.32 -13.37 7.21
CA PHE A 190 12.54 -13.45 6.41
C PHE A 190 13.59 -14.32 7.09
N PRO A 191 14.32 -15.13 6.30
CA PRO A 191 15.47 -15.85 6.81
C PRO A 191 16.55 -14.87 7.28
N GLU A 192 17.37 -15.29 8.24
CA GLU A 192 18.32 -14.38 8.91
C GLU A 192 19.29 -13.71 7.94
N SER A 193 19.72 -14.45 6.92
CA SER A 193 20.60 -13.99 5.84
C SER A 193 20.01 -12.83 5.02
N LEU A 194 18.67 -12.72 4.95
CA LEU A 194 17.97 -11.71 4.13
C LEU A 194 17.30 -10.62 4.95
N LYS A 195 17.29 -10.70 6.29
CA LYS A 195 16.64 -9.68 7.15
C LYS A 195 17.15 -8.26 6.87
N SER A 196 18.43 -8.09 6.54
CA SER A 196 19.02 -6.79 6.19
C SER A 196 18.50 -6.22 4.86
N THR A 197 17.94 -7.05 3.98
CA THR A 197 17.39 -6.67 2.66
C THR A 197 15.89 -6.32 2.69
N ALA A 198 15.19 -6.60 3.80
CA ALA A 198 13.74 -6.45 3.91
C ALA A 198 13.24 -5.03 3.61
N THR A 199 13.98 -4.00 4.06
CA THR A 199 13.67 -2.60 3.78
C THR A 199 13.86 -2.24 2.30
N GLY A 200 14.89 -2.80 1.64
CA GLY A 200 15.11 -2.64 0.20
C GLY A 200 13.98 -3.23 -0.63
N ILE A 201 13.44 -4.39 -0.24
CA ILE A 201 12.30 -5.01 -0.93
C ILE A 201 11.05 -4.15 -0.85
N ILE A 202 10.78 -3.49 0.28
CA ILE A 202 9.66 -2.55 0.40
C ILE A 202 9.80 -1.40 -0.60
N ALA A 203 10.99 -0.81 -0.71
CA ALA A 203 11.24 0.28 -1.67
C ALA A 203 11.03 -0.18 -3.12
N VAL A 204 11.44 -1.40 -3.47
CA VAL A 204 11.19 -2.00 -4.79
C VAL A 204 9.70 -2.20 -5.04
N ILE A 205 8.96 -2.77 -4.09
CA ILE A 205 7.51 -2.97 -4.15
C ILE A 205 6.78 -1.64 -4.38
N LEU A 206 7.13 -0.61 -3.60
CA LEU A 206 6.58 0.73 -3.75
C LEU A 206 6.88 1.29 -5.15
N SER A 207 8.13 1.18 -5.61
CA SER A 207 8.55 1.67 -6.92
C SER A 207 7.75 1.01 -8.05
N ILE A 208 7.57 -0.31 -8.01
CA ILE A 208 6.75 -1.05 -8.98
C ILE A 208 5.32 -0.52 -8.98
N GLY A 209 4.72 -0.31 -7.79
CA GLY A 209 3.37 0.24 -7.68
C GLY A 209 3.26 1.65 -8.26
N TYR A 210 4.25 2.51 -8.04
CA TYR A 210 4.26 3.88 -8.57
C TYR A 210 4.39 3.87 -10.10
N TYR A 211 5.25 3.03 -10.68
CA TYR A 211 5.31 2.87 -12.14
C TYR A 211 4.00 2.32 -12.69
N ALA A 212 3.41 1.29 -12.06
CA ALA A 212 2.14 0.73 -12.48
C ALA A 212 0.97 1.73 -12.37
N SER A 213 1.03 2.71 -11.46
CA SER A 213 0.04 3.80 -11.37
C SER A 213 -0.01 4.66 -12.64
N THR A 214 1.14 4.90 -13.28
CA THR A 214 1.18 5.63 -14.56
C THR A 214 0.46 4.85 -15.66
N GLY A 215 0.64 3.52 -15.68
CA GLY A 215 -0.07 2.61 -16.57
C GLY A 215 -1.58 2.61 -16.32
N LEU A 216 -2.00 2.58 -15.05
CA LEU A 216 -3.43 2.65 -14.68
C LEU A 216 -4.06 3.94 -15.20
N VAL A 217 -3.43 5.10 -14.97
CA VAL A 217 -3.92 6.39 -15.47
C VAL A 217 -3.98 6.41 -17.00
N ALA A 218 -2.97 5.86 -17.68
CA ALA A 218 -2.96 5.75 -19.14
C ALA A 218 -4.13 4.90 -19.68
N VAL A 219 -4.38 3.74 -19.06
CA VAL A 219 -5.52 2.87 -19.42
C VAL A 219 -6.85 3.60 -19.20
N VAL A 220 -7.03 4.27 -18.06
CA VAL A 220 -8.27 5.03 -17.78
C VAL A 220 -8.47 6.12 -18.82
N ARG A 221 -7.42 6.88 -19.18
CA ARG A 221 -7.48 7.93 -20.23
C ARG A 221 -7.82 7.37 -21.62
N GLN A 222 -7.31 6.19 -21.97
CA GLN A 222 -7.52 5.60 -23.28
C GLN A 222 -8.89 4.93 -23.42
N THR A 223 -9.39 4.31 -22.35
CA THR A 223 -10.60 3.47 -22.40
C THR A 223 -11.86 4.20 -21.96
N THR A 224 -11.73 5.29 -21.19
CA THR A 224 -12.86 6.02 -20.64
C THR A 224 -12.80 7.50 -21.01
N SER A 225 -13.95 8.16 -20.97
CA SER A 225 -14.04 9.62 -21.07
C SER A 225 -13.87 10.32 -19.72
N TRP A 226 -13.35 9.63 -18.68
CA TRP A 226 -13.32 10.16 -17.31
C TRP A 226 -12.20 11.16 -17.06
N LEU A 227 -11.10 11.09 -17.82
CA LEU A 227 -9.93 11.97 -17.67
C LEU A 227 -9.58 12.73 -18.97
N PRO A 228 -10.46 13.66 -19.42
CA PRO A 228 -10.10 14.64 -20.44
C PRO A 228 -9.05 15.64 -19.93
N ASP A 229 -8.43 16.40 -20.84
CA ASP A 229 -7.41 17.39 -20.47
C ASP A 229 -7.96 18.54 -19.60
N ASN A 230 -9.24 18.90 -19.80
CA ASN A 230 -9.93 19.85 -18.94
C ASN A 230 -10.53 19.13 -17.72
N LEU A 231 -9.96 19.39 -16.54
CA LEU A 231 -10.41 18.75 -15.30
C LEU A 231 -11.84 19.11 -14.88
N ASN A 232 -12.35 20.29 -15.26
CA ASN A 232 -13.74 20.67 -14.96
C ASN A 232 -14.74 19.87 -15.79
N SER A 233 -14.32 19.31 -16.94
CA SER A 233 -15.11 18.35 -17.71
C SER A 233 -14.84 16.89 -17.33
N SER A 234 -13.89 16.64 -16.41
CA SER A 234 -13.51 15.29 -16.02
C SER A 234 -14.51 14.69 -15.04
N ARG A 235 -14.64 13.36 -15.10
CA ARG A 235 -15.40 12.56 -14.11
C ARG A 235 -14.42 11.90 -13.15
N LEU A 236 -13.63 12.72 -12.48
CA LEU A 236 -12.56 12.27 -11.59
C LEU A 236 -13.10 11.45 -10.41
N GLU A 237 -14.34 11.72 -9.99
CA GLU A 237 -15.06 10.93 -8.98
C GLU A 237 -15.19 9.45 -9.37
N ASN A 238 -15.38 9.15 -10.66
CA ASN A 238 -15.44 7.77 -11.13
C ASN A 238 -14.08 7.07 -11.01
N VAL A 239 -12.99 7.81 -11.24
CA VAL A 239 -11.64 7.28 -11.07
C VAL A 239 -11.37 6.97 -9.60
N TYR A 240 -11.76 7.86 -8.68
CA TYR A 240 -11.65 7.58 -7.25
C TYR A 240 -12.54 6.40 -6.81
N TRP A 241 -13.77 6.29 -7.30
CA TRP A 241 -14.62 5.12 -7.04
C TRP A 241 -14.02 3.82 -7.59
N LEU A 242 -13.40 3.86 -8.77
CA LEU A 242 -12.63 2.73 -9.30
C LEU A 242 -11.50 2.34 -8.34
N LEU A 243 -10.73 3.31 -7.83
CA LEU A 243 -9.68 3.05 -6.82
C LEU A 243 -10.25 2.46 -5.52
N THR A 244 -11.42 2.94 -5.06
CA THR A 244 -12.12 2.37 -3.89
C THR A 244 -12.50 0.91 -4.12
N VAL A 245 -13.05 0.57 -5.28
CA VAL A 245 -13.41 -0.81 -5.63
C VAL A 245 -12.16 -1.68 -5.74
N MET A 246 -11.11 -1.20 -6.42
CA MET A 246 -9.83 -1.91 -6.55
C MET A 246 -9.19 -2.20 -5.20
N THR A 247 -9.11 -1.20 -4.31
CA THR A 247 -8.57 -1.37 -2.95
C THR A 247 -9.44 -2.30 -2.10
N SER A 248 -10.76 -2.28 -2.27
CA SER A 248 -11.68 -3.19 -1.56
C SER A 248 -11.51 -4.65 -2.01
N ILE A 249 -11.40 -4.89 -3.31
CA ILE A 249 -11.10 -6.23 -3.86
C ILE A 249 -9.71 -6.69 -3.39
N ASN A 250 -8.72 -5.80 -3.42
CA ASN A 250 -7.39 -6.09 -2.92
C ASN A 250 -7.40 -6.45 -1.43
N PHE A 251 -8.20 -5.77 -0.61
CA PHE A 251 -8.35 -6.11 0.80
C PHE A 251 -8.97 -7.50 1.00
N ALA A 252 -9.99 -7.87 0.21
CA ALA A 252 -10.53 -9.23 0.26
C ALA A 252 -9.48 -10.29 -0.13
N TYR A 253 -8.69 -10.02 -1.17
CA TYR A 253 -7.56 -10.84 -1.58
C TYR A 253 -6.50 -10.94 -0.47
N TYR A 254 -6.14 -9.83 0.15
CA TYR A 254 -5.22 -9.76 1.29
C TYR A 254 -5.69 -10.64 2.45
N ILE A 255 -6.97 -10.56 2.83
CA ILE A 255 -7.54 -11.37 3.91
C ILE A 255 -7.46 -12.86 3.57
N LEU A 256 -7.73 -13.24 2.32
CA LEU A 256 -7.59 -14.63 1.86
C LEU A 256 -6.14 -15.11 1.99
N CYS A 257 -5.18 -14.33 1.48
CA CYS A 257 -3.75 -14.63 1.57
C CYS A 257 -3.27 -14.72 3.02
N ALA A 258 -3.68 -13.79 3.88
CA ALA A 258 -3.31 -13.77 5.30
C ALA A 258 -3.84 -14.99 6.06
N LYS A 259 -5.07 -15.44 5.75
CA LYS A 259 -5.66 -16.67 6.31
C LYS A 259 -4.91 -17.92 5.85
N LEU A 260 -4.60 -18.01 4.56
CA LEU A 260 -3.87 -19.15 3.98
C LEU A 260 -2.41 -19.23 4.49
N HIS A 261 -1.78 -18.09 4.74
CA HIS A 261 -0.43 -18.01 5.28
C HIS A 261 -0.36 -18.57 6.72
N LYS A 262 -1.32 -18.21 7.60
CA LYS A 262 -1.41 -18.77 8.96
C LYS A 262 -1.55 -20.30 8.98
N TYR A 263 -2.35 -20.87 8.08
CA TYR A 263 -2.60 -22.31 8.03
C TYR A 263 -1.34 -23.17 7.75
N LYS A 264 -0.26 -22.58 7.20
CA LYS A 264 1.00 -23.30 6.97
C LYS A 264 1.93 -23.34 8.19
N ARG A 265 1.87 -22.34 9.08
CA ARG A 265 2.71 -22.30 10.28
C ARG A 265 2.34 -23.40 11.28
N ASP A 266 1.05 -23.67 11.46
CA ASP A 266 0.56 -24.76 12.32
C ASP A 266 0.93 -26.16 11.78
N LYS A 267 1.02 -26.33 10.46
CA LYS A 267 1.44 -27.62 9.88
C LYS A 267 2.90 -27.95 10.17
N ASN A 268 3.79 -26.96 10.17
CA ASN A 268 5.19 -27.18 10.49
C ASN A 268 5.39 -27.49 11.98
N VAL A 269 4.60 -26.89 12.87
CA VAL A 269 4.63 -27.20 14.31
C VAL A 269 4.10 -28.60 14.59
N VAL A 270 3.00 -29.02 13.94
CA VAL A 270 2.44 -30.37 14.11
C VAL A 270 3.33 -31.45 13.48
N VAL A 271 4.00 -31.16 12.37
CA VAL A 271 4.97 -32.10 11.76
C VAL A 271 6.23 -32.23 12.62
N ALA A 272 6.76 -31.12 13.18
CA ALA A 272 7.89 -31.16 14.10
C ALA A 272 7.57 -31.92 15.40
N ALA A 273 6.36 -31.73 15.96
CA ALA A 273 5.89 -32.44 17.15
C ALA A 273 5.59 -33.94 16.92
N ASN A 274 5.48 -34.37 15.66
CA ASN A 274 5.27 -35.79 15.29
C ASN A 274 6.58 -36.46 14.80
N SER A 275 7.70 -35.74 14.80
CA SER A 275 9.03 -36.24 14.43
C SER A 275 10.00 -36.35 15.60
N GLU A 276 9.55 -36.03 16.83
CA GLU A 276 10.20 -36.36 18.11
C GLU A 276 9.55 -37.60 18.74
#